data_AF-A0A841C5N2-F1
#
_entry.id   AF-A0A841C5N2-F1
#
_cell.length_a   1.000
_cell.length_b   1.000
_cell.length_c   1.000
_cell.angle_alpha   90.00
_cell.angle_beta   90.00
_cell.angle_gamma   90.00
#
_symmetry.space_group_name_H-M   'P 1'
#
loop_
_entity.id
_entity.type
_entity.pdbx_description
1 polymer ?
#
loop_
_entity_poly.entity_id
_entity_poly.type
_entity_poly.pdbx_seq_one_letter_code
_entity_poly.pdbx_strand_id
1 'polypeptide(L)' 'MMTSKFYANIELGGEITQVSFEAKDASDVIEQIWRTYGISTPIIEIWEEVVANDDSSEQ' A
#
# COMPACT_ATOMS: atom_id res chain seq x y z
N MET A 1 5.11 16.15 5.80
CA MET A 1 4.24 14.97 5.95
C MET A 1 5.17 13.77 5.93
N MET A 2 5.12 12.92 6.96
CA MET A 2 5.81 11.63 6.93
C MET A 2 5.13 10.76 5.88
N THR A 3 5.92 10.05 5.08
CA THR A 3 5.46 8.97 4.23
C THR A 3 5.60 7.67 5.00
N SER A 4 4.65 6.78 4.81
CA SER A 4 4.69 5.43 5.33
C SER A 4 4.75 4.45 4.17
N LYS A 5 5.22 3.24 4.45
CA LYS A 5 5.13 2.15 3.50
C LYS A 5 3.73 1.57 3.52
N PHE A 6 3.11 1.47 2.36
CA PHE A 6 1.83 0.82 2.16
C PHE A 6 2.02 -0.41 1.28
N TYR A 7 1.17 -1.40 1.50
CA TYR A 7 1.01 -2.55 0.62
C TYR A 7 -0.39 -2.52 0.01
N ALA A 8 -0.50 -3.04 -1.20
CA ALA A 8 -1.78 -3.19 -1.87
C ALA A 8 -1.84 -4.51 -2.63
N ASN A 9 -3.01 -5.15 -2.62
CA ASN A 9 -3.34 -6.26 -3.51
C ASN A 9 -4.14 -5.71 -4.70
N ILE A 10 -3.64 -5.90 -5.91
CA ILE A 10 -4.28 -5.46 -7.16
C ILE A 10 -4.52 -6.66 -8.08
N GLU A 11 -5.51 -6.56 -8.97
CA GLU A 11 -5.74 -7.59 -10.00
C GLU A 11 -5.09 -7.19 -11.33
N LEU A 12 -4.26 -8.07 -11.88
CA LEU A 12 -3.62 -7.90 -13.19
C LEU A 12 -3.85 -9.18 -14.02
N GLY A 13 -4.61 -9.06 -15.11
CA GLY A 13 -4.84 -10.18 -16.03
C GLY A 13 -5.53 -11.40 -15.39
N GLY A 14 -6.30 -11.21 -14.32
CA GLY A 14 -6.97 -12.28 -13.57
C GLY A 14 -6.15 -12.88 -12.42
N GLU A 15 -4.95 -12.35 -12.14
CA GLU A 15 -4.13 -12.75 -11.00
C GLU A 15 -4.05 -11.63 -9.95
N ILE A 16 -4.05 -12.02 -8.67
CA ILE A 16 -3.82 -11.10 -7.56
C ILE A 16 -2.32 -10.89 -7.39
N THR A 17 -1.87 -9.64 -7.52
CA THR A 17 -0.48 -9.22 -7.35
C THR A 17 -0.36 -8.29 -6.16
N GLN A 18 0.56 -8.60 -5.23
CA GLN A 18 0.90 -7.71 -4.13
C GLN A 18 1.99 -6.72 -4.57
N VAL A 19 1.80 -5.45 -4.25
CA VAL A 19 2.72 -4.35 -4.54
C VAL A 19 2.90 -3.48 -3.30
N SER A 20 3.98 -2.69 -3.25
CA SER A 20 4.26 -1.77 -2.13
C SER A 20 4.63 -0.38 -2.61
N PHE A 21 4.22 0.64 -1.85
CA PHE A 21 4.43 2.05 -2.18
C PHE A 21 4.86 2.84 -0.93
N GLU A 22 5.72 3.82 -1.14
CA GLU A 22 5.93 4.89 -0.15
C GLU A 22 4.91 5.99 -0.44
N ALA A 23 4.01 6.25 0.49
CA ALA A 23 2.89 7.16 0.28
C ALA A 23 2.51 7.91 1.57
N LYS A 24 1.81 9.02 1.41
CA LYS A 24 1.32 9.81 2.56
C LYS A 24 0.06 9.23 3.18
N ASP A 25 -0.78 8.65 2.34
CA ASP A 25 -2.08 8.09 2.70
C ASP A 25 -2.54 7.12 1.59
N ALA A 26 -3.65 6.43 1.83
CA ALA A 26 -4.20 5.47 0.86
C ALA A 26 -4.64 6.11 -0.47
N SER A 27 -4.97 7.40 -0.52
CA SER A 27 -5.36 8.07 -1.77
C SER A 27 -4.15 8.25 -2.68
N ASP A 28 -2.99 8.61 -2.11
CA ASP A 28 -1.71 8.66 -2.82
C ASP A 28 -1.33 7.28 -3.38
N VAL A 29 -1.56 6.19 -2.61
CA VAL A 29 -1.38 4.80 -3.10
C VAL A 29 -2.26 4.51 -4.33
N ILE A 30 -3.54 4.89 -4.30
CA ILE A 30 -4.47 4.70 -5.43
C ILE A 30 -3.97 5.43 -6.68
N GLU A 31 -3.54 6.70 -6.53
CA GLU A 31 -2.99 7.47 -7.65
C GLU A 31 -1.74 6.83 -8.23
N GLN A 32 -0.83 6.34 -7.38
CA GLN A 32 0.39 5.67 -7.83
C GLN A 32 0.08 4.36 -8.56
N ILE A 33 -0.89 3.57 -8.08
CA ILE A 33 -1.37 2.36 -8.77
C ILE A 33 -1.90 2.72 -10.15
N TRP A 34 -2.77 3.72 -10.26
CA TRP A 34 -3.37 4.11 -11.54
C TRP A 34 -2.38 4.71 -12.53
N ARG A 35 -1.35 5.40 -12.06
CA ARG A 35 -0.25 5.89 -12.91
C ARG A 35 0.63 4.76 -13.43
N THR A 36 0.80 3.69 -12.64
CA THR A 36 1.71 2.59 -12.94
C THR A 36 1.05 1.49 -13.77
N TYR A 37 -0.17 1.11 -13.40
CA TYR A 37 -0.88 -0.06 -13.94
C TYR A 37 -2.13 0.31 -14.76
N GLY A 38 -2.61 1.56 -14.66
CA GLY A 38 -3.76 2.11 -15.40
C GLY A 38 -4.93 2.54 -14.51
N ILE A 39 -5.69 3.56 -14.96
CA ILE A 39 -6.80 4.21 -14.21
C ILE A 39 -7.93 3.23 -13.79
N SER A 40 -7.98 2.04 -14.38
CA SER A 40 -9.00 1.02 -14.10
C SER A 40 -8.44 -0.24 -13.42
N THR A 41 -7.19 -0.22 -12.95
CA THR A 41 -6.63 -1.36 -12.21
C THR A 41 -7.48 -1.64 -10.97
N PRO A 42 -8.05 -2.85 -10.83
CA PRO A 42 -8.82 -3.22 -9.65
C PRO A 42 -7.91 -3.27 -8.42
N ILE A 43 -8.29 -2.55 -7.38
CA ILE A 43 -7.61 -2.53 -6.08
C ILE A 43 -8.48 -3.30 -5.10
N ILE A 44 -7.95 -4.40 -4.57
CA ILE A 44 -8.68 -5.31 -3.68
C ILE A 44 -8.56 -4.82 -2.23
N GLU A 45 -7.36 -4.46 -1.81
CA GLU A 45 -7.05 -4.04 -0.45
C GLU A 45 -5.81 -3.14 -0.41
N ILE A 46 -5.79 -2.18 0.52
CA ILE A 46 -4.62 -1.34 0.84
C ILE A 46 -4.46 -1.35 2.35
N TRP A 47 -3.23 -1.55 2.83
CA TRP A 47 -2.89 -1.44 4.25
C TRP A 47 -1.53 -0.78 4.45
N GLU A 48 -1.39 -0.07 5.57
CA GLU A 48 -0.14 0.53 5.99
C GLU A 48 0.73 -0.52 6.69
N GLU A 49 2.04 -0.50 6.44
CA GLU A 49 3.00 -1.27 7.22
C GLU A 49 3.00 -0.74 8.66
N VAL A 50 2.46 -1.55 9.58
CA VAL A 50 2.59 -1.26 11.00
C VAL A 50 4.04 -1.55 11.37
N VAL A 51 4.84 -0.50 11.50
CA VAL A 51 6.13 -0.61 12.19
C VAL A 51 5.80 -0.84 13.65
N ALA A 52 5.80 -2.11 14.07
CA ALA A 52 5.83 -2.45 15.48
C ALA A 52 7.13 -1.87 16.04
N ASN A 53 7.06 -0.68 16.63
CA ASN A 53 8.01 -0.30 17.66
C ASN A 53 7.75 -1.28 18.79
N ASP A 54 8.46 -2.41 18.74
CA ASP A 54 8.55 -3.37 19.82
C ASP A 54 9.32 -2.67 20.95
N ASP A 55 8.65 -1.73 21.62
CA ASP A 55 9.07 -1.21 22.91
C ASP A 55 8.74 -2.31 23.93
N SER A 56 9.48 -3.41 23.83
CA SER A 56 9.71 -4.35 24.92
C SER A 56 10.52 -3.63 26.01
N SER A 57 9.96 -2.58 26.58
CA SER A 57 10.43 -1.91 27.81
C SER A 57 9.23 -1.68 28.74
N GLU A 58 8.37 -2.69 28.91
CA GLU A 58 7.61 -2.76 30.16
C GLU A 58 8.53 -3.29 31.27
N GLN A 59 8.48 -2.57 32.38
CA GLN A 59 9.42 -2.55 33.50
C GLN A 59 9.45 -3.83 34.36
#